data_AF-A0A969WQC0-F1
#
_entry.id   AF-A0A969WQC0-F1
#
_cell.length_a   1.000
_cell.length_b   1.000
_cell.length_c   1.000
_cell.angle_alpha   90.00
_cell.angle_beta   90.00
_cell.angle_gamma   90.00
#
_symmetry.space_group_name_H-M   'P 1'
#
loop_
_entity.id
_entity.type
_entity.pdbx_description
1 polymer ?
#
loop_
_entity_poly.entity_id
_entity_poly.type
_entity_poly.pdbx_seq_one_letter_code
_entity_poly.pdbx_strand_id
1 'polypeptide(L)'
;MKKSIIFLFISVFFFVSGLNAQVDDDFEKFKKEYEQGINQLKQEYKKFVEQADKEFADFLKKDWEEFQLFKEMKPAKTPGPEKLPVFDKITNVIPTKQIAIKKIEGINQTENFEMKPRMPIPVEVSKEDKLKHRFITFNFYGSVVQIVMPPEMCEDFNLSVSEKNIANYWEKMINQEYNELISQILKLKSDFNLNDWGLLELTKSFTQSVSTNKNTQRLLQWFVLTKLSYKTKVGYKDNDIY
;
A
#
# COMPACT_ATOMS: atom_id res chain seq x y z
N MET A 1 66.34 -38.44 -30.93
CA MET A 1 65.88 -37.28 -30.11
C MET A 1 64.97 -36.30 -30.87
N LYS A 2 65.17 -35.99 -32.17
CA LYS A 2 64.32 -35.04 -32.93
C LYS A 2 62.84 -35.45 -33.08
N LYS A 3 62.51 -36.75 -33.15
CA LYS A 3 61.12 -37.22 -33.31
C LYS A 3 60.28 -37.12 -32.02
N SER A 4 60.88 -37.24 -30.82
CA SER A 4 60.18 -37.04 -29.54
C SER A 4 59.84 -35.58 -29.27
N ILE A 5 60.67 -34.64 -29.73
CA ILE A 5 60.43 -33.20 -29.54
C ILE A 5 59.26 -32.72 -30.41
N ILE A 6 59.11 -33.27 -31.62
CA ILE A 6 58.00 -32.94 -32.54
C ILE A 6 56.66 -33.46 -31.98
N PHE A 7 56.64 -34.66 -31.39
CA PHE A 7 55.44 -35.21 -30.76
C PHE A 7 55.00 -34.39 -29.52
N LEU A 8 55.97 -33.87 -28.77
CA LEU A 8 55.72 -33.01 -27.60
C LEU A 8 55.15 -31.64 -28.03
N PHE A 9 55.62 -31.08 -29.15
CA PHE A 9 55.07 -29.84 -29.70
C PHE A 9 53.63 -30.00 -30.25
N ILE A 10 53.32 -31.13 -30.89
CA ILE A 10 51.96 -31.41 -31.40
C ILE A 10 50.98 -31.66 -30.24
N SER A 11 51.44 -32.32 -29.17
CA SER A 11 50.65 -32.51 -27.93
C SER A 11 50.34 -31.20 -27.21
N VAL A 12 51.24 -30.22 -27.24
CA VAL A 12 51.02 -28.90 -26.62
C VAL A 12 50.10 -28.04 -27.48
N PHE A 13 50.18 -28.15 -28.81
CA PHE A 13 49.29 -27.41 -29.71
C PHE A 13 47.83 -27.90 -29.62
N PHE A 14 47.60 -29.20 -29.43
CA PHE A 14 46.24 -29.74 -29.21
C PHE A 14 45.67 -29.44 -27.81
N PHE A 15 46.50 -29.10 -26.82
CA PHE A 15 46.04 -28.74 -25.47
C PHE A 15 45.69 -27.25 -25.32
N VAL A 16 46.22 -26.37 -26.19
CA VAL A 16 45.97 -24.93 -26.13
C VAL A 16 44.71 -24.51 -26.90
N SER A 17 44.23 -25.31 -27.85
CA SER A 17 42.99 -25.02 -28.60
C SER A 17 41.69 -25.27 -27.82
N GLY A 18 41.76 -25.78 -26.58
CA GLY A 18 40.60 -26.13 -25.76
C GLY A 18 40.14 -25.08 -24.73
N LEU A 19 40.71 -23.87 -24.74
CA LEU A 19 40.45 -22.84 -23.71
C LEU A 19 39.61 -21.64 -24.19
N ASN A 20 38.74 -21.82 -25.18
CA ASN A 20 37.61 -20.91 -25.36
C ASN A 20 36.39 -21.54 -24.68
N ALA A 21 36.28 -21.35 -23.36
CA ALA A 21 35.03 -21.57 -22.66
C ALA A 21 34.00 -20.63 -23.30
N GLN A 22 33.07 -21.21 -24.06
CA GLN A 22 32.03 -20.50 -24.78
C GLN A 22 31.19 -19.72 -23.75
N VAL A 23 31.33 -18.39 -23.75
CA VAL A 23 30.21 -17.54 -23.36
C VAL A 23 29.09 -17.93 -24.33
N ASP A 24 28.03 -18.52 -23.80
CA ASP A 24 26.91 -18.96 -24.61
C ASP A 24 26.20 -17.69 -25.11
N ASP A 25 26.51 -17.26 -26.34
CA ASP A 25 25.95 -16.06 -26.96
C ASP A 25 24.41 -16.07 -26.92
N ASP A 26 23.80 -17.27 -26.96
CA ASP A 26 22.35 -17.45 -26.81
C ASP A 26 21.87 -17.15 -25.38
N PHE A 27 22.65 -17.51 -24.36
CA PHE A 27 22.33 -17.18 -22.96
C PHE A 27 22.48 -15.69 -22.66
N GLU A 28 23.53 -15.03 -23.16
CA GLU A 28 23.70 -13.58 -23.01
C GLU A 28 22.61 -12.80 -23.76
N LYS A 29 22.22 -13.26 -24.96
CA LYS A 29 21.07 -12.70 -25.68
C LYS A 29 19.77 -12.87 -24.90
N PHE A 30 19.50 -14.08 -24.39
CA PHE A 30 18.33 -14.34 -23.54
C PHE A 30 18.32 -13.44 -22.30
N LYS A 31 19.45 -13.32 -21.61
CA LYS A 31 19.59 -12.45 -20.43
C LYS A 31 19.29 -10.99 -20.77
N LYS A 32 19.81 -10.50 -21.90
CA LYS A 32 19.56 -9.13 -22.37
C LYS A 32 18.10 -8.90 -22.72
N GLU A 33 17.47 -9.83 -23.45
CA GLU A 33 16.03 -9.75 -23.77
C GLU A 33 15.17 -9.80 -22.50
N TYR A 34 15.54 -10.65 -21.54
CA TYR A 34 14.89 -10.74 -20.24
C TYR A 34 15.00 -9.44 -19.45
N GLU A 35 16.21 -8.89 -19.31
CA GLU A 35 16.46 -7.60 -18.64
C GLU A 35 15.70 -6.46 -19.33
N GLN A 36 15.67 -6.44 -20.66
CA GLN A 36 14.88 -5.48 -21.44
C GLN A 36 13.38 -5.62 -21.14
N GLY A 37 12.85 -6.84 -21.10
CA GLY A 37 11.44 -7.09 -20.76
C GLY A 37 11.09 -6.66 -19.34
N ILE A 38 11.96 -6.95 -18.36
CA ILE A 38 11.78 -6.50 -16.97
C ILE A 38 11.84 -4.97 -16.87
N ASN A 39 12.80 -4.33 -17.54
CA ASN A 39 12.91 -2.87 -17.55
C ASN A 39 11.72 -2.20 -18.23
N GLN A 40 11.22 -2.79 -19.33
CA GLN A 40 10.01 -2.32 -19.98
C GLN A 40 8.79 -2.43 -19.06
N LEU A 41 8.60 -3.58 -18.40
CA LEU A 41 7.52 -3.77 -17.44
C LEU A 41 7.60 -2.77 -16.27
N LYS A 42 8.80 -2.51 -15.75
CA LYS A 42 9.03 -1.48 -14.72
C LYS A 42 8.63 -0.10 -15.20
N GLN A 43 9.02 0.28 -16.41
CA GLN A 43 8.67 1.59 -17.00
C GLN A 43 7.17 1.72 -17.25
N GLU A 44 6.52 0.67 -17.77
CA GLU A 44 5.07 0.63 -17.99
C GLU A 44 4.32 0.74 -16.66
N TYR A 45 4.75 0.00 -15.64
CA TYR A 45 4.18 0.09 -14.30
C TYR A 45 4.35 1.48 -13.69
N LYS A 46 5.55 2.06 -13.78
CA LYS A 46 5.80 3.42 -13.30
C LYS A 46 4.87 4.44 -13.97
N LYS A 47 4.74 4.39 -15.29
CA LYS A 47 3.82 5.27 -16.04
C LYS A 47 2.36 5.07 -15.62
N PHE A 48 1.95 3.83 -15.39
CA PHE A 48 0.60 3.52 -14.92
C PHE A 48 0.32 4.14 -13.54
N VAL A 49 1.25 3.98 -12.60
CA VAL A 49 1.13 4.57 -11.25
C VAL A 49 1.12 6.08 -11.32
N GLU A 50 2.04 6.69 -12.08
CA GLU A 50 2.11 8.15 -12.26
C GLU A 50 0.82 8.71 -12.86
N GLN A 51 0.24 8.04 -13.86
CA GLN A 51 -1.01 8.44 -14.48
C GLN A 51 -2.18 8.37 -13.48
N ALA A 52 -2.31 7.26 -12.75
CA ALA A 52 -3.36 7.08 -11.76
C ALA A 52 -3.24 8.10 -10.61
N ASP A 53 -2.02 8.37 -10.13
CA ASP A 53 -1.75 9.34 -9.09
C ASP A 53 -2.07 10.78 -9.54
N LYS A 54 -1.78 11.12 -10.79
CA LYS A 54 -2.13 12.40 -11.39
C LYS A 54 -3.64 12.57 -11.54
N GLU A 55 -4.34 11.56 -12.06
CA GLU A 55 -5.80 11.58 -12.17
C GLU A 55 -6.47 11.74 -10.80
N PHE A 56 -5.93 11.08 -9.78
CA PHE A 56 -6.42 11.21 -8.42
C PHE A 56 -6.12 12.58 -7.81
N ALA A 57 -4.92 13.14 -8.03
CA ALA A 57 -4.60 14.51 -7.62
C ALA A 57 -5.54 15.54 -8.26
N ASP A 58 -5.83 15.39 -9.56
CA ASP A 58 -6.76 16.25 -10.29
C ASP A 58 -8.21 16.05 -9.83
N PHE A 59 -8.58 14.85 -9.39
CA PHE A 59 -9.86 14.59 -8.75
C PHE A 59 -9.97 15.33 -7.41
N LEU A 60 -8.94 15.33 -6.57
CA LEU A 60 -8.93 16.02 -5.27
C LEU A 60 -9.08 17.54 -5.38
N LYS A 61 -8.68 18.14 -6.52
CA LYS A 61 -8.81 19.58 -6.79
C LYS A 61 -10.24 20.02 -7.12
N LYS A 62 -11.13 19.09 -7.47
CA LYS A 62 -12.54 19.40 -7.75
C LYS A 62 -13.27 19.74 -6.45
N ASP A 63 -14.44 20.35 -6.56
CA ASP A 63 -15.28 20.65 -5.41
C ASP A 63 -15.79 19.36 -4.75
N TRP A 64 -15.73 19.29 -3.42
CA TRP A 64 -16.13 18.10 -2.67
C TRP A 64 -17.63 18.16 -2.37
N GLU A 65 -18.32 17.02 -2.43
CA GLU A 65 -19.73 16.96 -2.07
C GLU A 65 -19.92 17.25 -0.58
N GLU A 66 -20.69 18.30 -0.26
CA GLU A 66 -21.08 18.60 1.12
C GLU A 66 -21.96 17.47 1.67
N PHE A 67 -21.43 16.71 2.63
CA PHE A 67 -22.17 15.65 3.29
C PHE A 67 -22.83 16.19 4.57
N GLN A 68 -24.15 16.10 4.66
CA GLN A 68 -24.86 16.42 5.90
C GLN A 68 -24.56 15.37 6.97
N LEU A 69 -23.73 15.73 7.95
CA LEU A 69 -23.58 14.93 9.17
C LEU A 69 -24.96 14.68 9.77
N PHE A 70 -25.31 13.41 10.01
CA PHE A 70 -26.55 13.04 10.67
C PHE A 70 -26.68 13.84 11.98
N LYS A 71 -27.57 14.85 12.00
CA LYS A 71 -27.96 15.52 13.25
C LYS A 71 -28.66 14.48 14.11
N GLU A 72 -28.15 14.26 15.32
CA GLU A 72 -28.83 13.45 16.32
C GLU A 72 -30.28 13.94 16.43
N MET A 73 -31.24 13.09 16.05
CA MET A 73 -32.61 13.28 16.48
C MET A 73 -32.59 13.09 17.99
N LYS A 74 -32.69 14.19 18.75
CA LYS A 74 -32.92 14.09 20.19
C LYS A 74 -34.11 13.14 20.38
N PRO A 75 -33.99 12.08 21.18
CA PRO A 75 -35.11 11.18 21.41
C PRO A 75 -36.28 12.04 21.88
N ALA A 76 -37.43 11.87 21.23
CA ALA A 76 -38.63 12.57 21.67
C ALA A 76 -38.80 12.26 23.17
N LYS A 77 -38.95 13.30 23.99
CA LYS A 77 -39.34 13.14 25.40
C LYS A 77 -40.81 12.74 25.43
N THR A 78 -41.13 11.56 24.93
CA THR A 78 -42.41 10.94 25.22
C THR A 78 -42.39 10.55 26.69
N PRO A 79 -43.40 10.90 27.49
CA PRO A 79 -43.54 10.29 28.80
C PRO A 79 -43.60 8.77 28.60
N GLY A 80 -42.82 8.04 29.38
CA GLY A 80 -42.93 6.59 29.42
C GLY A 80 -44.36 6.19 29.81
N PRO A 81 -44.83 4.98 29.45
CA PRO A 81 -46.14 4.50 29.88
C PRO A 81 -46.23 4.58 31.42
N GLU A 82 -47.31 5.15 31.95
CA GLU A 82 -47.53 5.29 33.40
C GLU A 82 -47.42 3.97 34.17
N LYS A 83 -47.67 2.85 33.48
CA LYS A 83 -47.53 1.51 34.02
C LYS A 83 -46.49 0.75 33.21
N LEU A 84 -45.44 0.33 33.89
CA LEU A 84 -44.52 -0.67 33.34
C LEU A 84 -45.30 -1.96 33.11
N PRO A 85 -45.20 -2.60 31.92
CA PRO A 85 -45.77 -3.91 31.72
C PRO A 85 -45.09 -4.92 32.64
N VAL A 86 -45.89 -5.74 33.31
CA VAL A 86 -45.39 -6.87 34.09
C VAL A 86 -45.01 -7.98 33.11
N PHE A 87 -43.81 -8.55 33.27
CA PHE A 87 -43.34 -9.65 32.43
C PHE A 87 -44.15 -10.92 32.71
N ASP A 88 -45.02 -11.29 31.78
CA ASP A 88 -45.65 -12.61 31.78
C ASP A 88 -44.62 -13.65 31.34
N LYS A 89 -44.26 -14.57 32.25
CA LYS A 89 -43.38 -15.71 31.92
C LYS A 89 -44.03 -16.53 30.80
N ILE A 90 -43.43 -16.48 29.61
CA ILE A 90 -43.78 -17.35 28.49
C ILE A 90 -43.38 -18.78 28.88
N THR A 91 -44.33 -19.61 29.29
CA THR A 91 -44.11 -21.03 29.63
C THR A 91 -44.07 -21.95 28.41
N ASN A 92 -44.49 -21.47 27.23
CA ASN A 92 -44.47 -22.24 25.99
C ASN A 92 -43.65 -21.50 24.93
N VAL A 93 -42.37 -21.82 24.85
CA VAL A 93 -41.54 -21.49 23.68
C VAL A 93 -42.00 -22.35 22.50
N ILE A 94 -42.79 -21.75 21.60
CA ILE A 94 -43.00 -22.31 20.27
C ILE A 94 -41.66 -22.19 19.54
N PRO A 95 -41.09 -23.28 18.98
CA PRO A 95 -39.82 -23.22 18.28
C PRO A 95 -39.88 -22.17 17.16
N THR A 96 -38.96 -21.19 17.22
CA THR A 96 -38.87 -20.10 16.25
C THR A 96 -38.67 -20.68 14.86
N LYS A 97 -39.62 -20.45 13.96
CA LYS A 97 -39.47 -20.79 12.53
C LYS A 97 -38.30 -19.97 12.00
N GLN A 98 -37.21 -20.64 11.62
CA GLN A 98 -36.04 -19.99 11.04
C GLN A 98 -36.47 -19.12 9.85
N ILE A 99 -36.04 -17.86 9.85
CA ILE A 99 -36.27 -16.95 8.72
C ILE A 99 -35.40 -17.46 7.57
N ALA A 100 -36.04 -17.88 6.48
CA ALA A 100 -35.31 -18.22 5.26
C ALA A 100 -34.62 -16.96 4.72
N ILE A 101 -33.30 -17.03 4.57
CA ILE A 101 -32.49 -15.95 4.00
C ILE A 101 -33.01 -15.70 2.58
N LYS A 102 -33.55 -14.50 2.33
CA LYS A 102 -33.96 -14.09 0.99
C LYS A 102 -32.70 -13.95 0.15
N LYS A 103 -32.50 -14.84 -0.82
CA LYS A 103 -31.41 -14.75 -1.79
C LYS A 103 -31.48 -13.37 -2.45
N ILE A 104 -30.39 -12.62 -2.39
CA ILE A 104 -30.25 -11.33 -3.05
C ILE A 104 -30.18 -11.65 -4.55
N GLU A 105 -31.25 -11.40 -5.29
CA GLU A 105 -31.25 -11.46 -6.74
C GLU A 105 -30.68 -10.14 -7.27
N GLY A 106 -29.59 -10.23 -8.05
CA GLY A 106 -29.04 -9.09 -8.79
C GLY A 106 -27.70 -8.56 -8.29
N ILE A 107 -26.68 -9.42 -8.15
CA ILE A 107 -25.31 -8.98 -8.44
C ILE A 107 -25.09 -9.34 -9.91
N ASN A 108 -25.31 -8.36 -10.80
CA ASN A 108 -24.92 -8.52 -12.19
C ASN A 108 -23.41 -8.70 -12.22
N GLN A 109 -22.98 -9.81 -12.83
CA GLN A 109 -21.63 -10.22 -13.20
C GLN A 109 -20.51 -9.27 -12.74
N THR A 110 -19.69 -9.73 -11.79
CA THR A 110 -18.28 -9.32 -11.76
C THR A 110 -17.71 -9.56 -13.16
N GLU A 111 -17.34 -8.50 -13.87
CA GLU A 111 -16.50 -8.62 -15.07
C GLU A 111 -15.32 -9.51 -14.69
N ASN A 112 -15.20 -10.64 -15.40
CA ASN A 112 -14.09 -11.55 -15.22
C ASN A 112 -12.84 -10.86 -15.78
N PHE A 113 -12.18 -10.06 -14.96
CA PHE A 113 -10.84 -9.59 -15.25
C PHE A 113 -9.91 -10.79 -15.21
N GLU A 114 -9.55 -11.27 -16.40
CA GLU A 114 -8.51 -12.29 -16.56
C GLU A 114 -7.20 -11.68 -16.07
N MET A 115 -6.84 -11.95 -14.81
CA MET A 115 -5.54 -11.57 -14.28
C MET A 115 -4.50 -12.38 -15.02
N LYS A 116 -3.83 -11.74 -16.00
CA LYS A 116 -2.61 -12.30 -16.59
C LYS A 116 -1.68 -12.74 -15.45
N PRO A 117 -1.06 -13.93 -15.54
CA PRO A 117 -0.17 -14.43 -14.49
C PRO A 117 0.86 -13.36 -14.15
N ARG A 118 0.79 -12.87 -12.90
CA ARG A 118 1.75 -11.89 -12.40
C ARG A 118 3.06 -12.63 -12.21
N MET A 119 4.04 -12.33 -13.06
CA MET A 119 5.42 -12.68 -12.72
C MET A 119 5.76 -12.05 -11.37
N PRO A 120 6.50 -12.73 -10.48
CA PRO A 120 6.91 -12.15 -9.22
C PRO A 120 7.61 -10.83 -9.52
N ILE A 121 7.08 -9.74 -8.97
CA ILE A 121 7.70 -8.41 -9.08
C ILE A 121 9.08 -8.56 -8.44
N PRO A 122 10.19 -8.41 -9.18
CA PRO A 122 11.50 -8.40 -8.58
C PRO A 122 11.51 -7.25 -7.57
N VAL A 123 11.67 -7.57 -6.29
CA VAL A 123 11.79 -6.57 -5.24
C VAL A 123 12.97 -5.68 -5.61
N GLU A 124 12.67 -4.43 -5.90
CA GLU A 124 13.68 -3.43 -6.22
C GLU A 124 14.42 -3.10 -4.93
N VAL A 125 15.59 -3.72 -4.76
CA VAL A 125 16.58 -3.21 -3.81
C VAL A 125 17.15 -1.95 -4.46
N SER A 126 16.55 -0.81 -4.15
CA SER A 126 17.03 0.52 -4.52
C SER A 126 18.54 0.63 -4.22
N LYS A 127 19.32 0.96 -5.26
CA LYS A 127 20.78 1.17 -5.18
C LYS A 127 21.14 2.66 -5.22
N GLU A 128 20.28 3.55 -4.73
CA GLU A 128 20.54 5.00 -4.76
C GLU A 128 20.62 5.61 -3.36
N ASP A 129 21.84 5.58 -2.79
CA ASP A 129 22.28 6.17 -1.52
C ASP A 129 22.20 7.73 -1.46
N LYS A 130 21.33 8.37 -2.25
CA LYS A 130 21.26 9.86 -2.30
C LYS A 130 20.07 10.48 -1.60
N LEU A 131 19.10 9.69 -1.15
CA LEU A 131 17.99 10.21 -0.38
C LEU A 131 18.42 10.35 1.08
N LYS A 132 18.28 11.56 1.62
CA LYS A 132 18.36 11.75 3.07
C LYS A 132 17.18 10.99 3.65
N HIS A 133 17.42 10.20 4.68
CA HIS A 133 16.38 9.41 5.32
C HIS A 133 16.18 9.89 6.75
N ARG A 134 14.92 9.94 7.20
CA ARG A 134 14.56 10.18 8.59
C ARG A 134 14.11 8.88 9.23
N PHE A 135 14.62 8.62 10.43
CA PHE A 135 14.23 7.49 11.26
C PHE A 135 13.10 7.92 12.20
N ILE A 136 11.96 7.25 12.10
CA ILE A 136 10.79 7.47 12.95
C ILE A 136 10.69 6.27 13.88
N THR A 137 10.83 6.50 15.18
CA THR A 137 10.80 5.45 16.20
C THR A 137 9.59 5.64 17.10
N PHE A 138 8.82 4.58 17.32
CA PHE A 138 7.60 4.62 18.13
C PHE A 138 7.35 3.28 18.82
N ASN A 139 6.55 3.32 19.89
CA ASN A 139 6.10 2.11 20.57
C ASN A 139 4.79 1.62 19.95
N PHE A 140 4.71 0.33 19.65
CA PHE A 140 3.51 -0.34 19.19
C PHE A 140 3.29 -1.62 19.99
N TYR A 141 2.29 -1.59 20.88
CA TYR A 141 1.94 -2.69 21.79
C TYR A 141 3.13 -3.31 22.55
N GLY A 142 4.04 -2.46 23.04
CA GLY A 142 5.23 -2.88 23.81
C GLY A 142 6.47 -3.13 22.96
N SER A 143 6.35 -3.19 21.64
CA SER A 143 7.47 -3.31 20.71
C SER A 143 7.95 -1.93 20.27
N VAL A 144 9.26 -1.69 20.27
CA VAL A 144 9.85 -0.49 19.68
C VAL A 144 10.06 -0.73 18.19
N VAL A 145 9.34 0.03 17.36
CA VAL A 145 9.37 -0.06 15.91
C VAL A 145 10.10 1.15 15.36
N GLN A 146 10.89 0.95 14.30
CA GLN A 146 11.53 2.00 13.55
C GLN A 146 11.14 1.90 12.07
N ILE A 147 10.74 3.03 11.49
CA ILE A 147 10.44 3.16 10.07
C ILE A 147 11.31 4.26 9.48
N VAL A 148 11.84 4.01 8.29
CA VAL A 148 12.65 4.93 7.52
C VAL A 148 11.79 5.58 6.44
N MET A 149 11.85 6.90 6.29
CA MET A 149 11.12 7.63 5.25
C MET A 149 11.84 8.91 4.81
N PRO A 150 11.54 9.44 3.60
CA PRO A 150 12.03 10.74 3.16
C PRO A 150 11.64 11.87 4.13
N PRO A 151 12.55 12.78 4.51
CA PRO A 151 12.28 13.85 5.47
C PRO A 151 11.21 14.83 5.00
N GLU A 152 11.06 15.01 3.68
CA GLU A 152 10.05 15.87 3.05
C GLU A 152 8.61 15.40 3.35
N MET A 153 8.43 14.09 3.57
CA MET A 153 7.16 13.49 3.97
C MET A 153 6.83 13.72 5.46
N CYS A 154 7.79 14.19 6.26
CA CYS A 154 7.61 14.48 7.68
C CYS A 154 7.30 15.96 7.96
N GLU A 155 7.15 16.78 6.92
CA GLU A 155 6.80 18.19 7.07
C GLU A 155 5.32 18.37 7.45
N ASP A 156 5.07 19.29 8.37
CA ASP A 156 3.73 19.58 8.86
C ASP A 156 2.88 20.31 7.81
N PHE A 157 1.61 19.90 7.71
CA PHE A 157 0.56 20.61 7.01
C PHE A 157 0.14 21.85 7.81
N ASN A 158 0.80 22.97 7.52
CA ASN A 158 0.59 24.27 8.18
C ASN A 158 -0.25 25.25 7.35
N LEU A 159 -1.05 24.74 6.42
CA LEU A 159 -1.94 25.52 5.56
C LEU A 159 -3.38 25.45 6.07
N SER A 160 -4.21 26.40 5.64
CA SER A 160 -5.66 26.27 5.83
C SER A 160 -6.19 25.04 5.11
N VAL A 161 -7.12 24.34 5.74
CA VAL A 161 -7.74 23.17 5.10
C VAL A 161 -8.64 23.64 3.96
N SER A 162 -8.37 23.11 2.76
CA SER A 162 -9.15 23.30 1.54
C SER A 162 -8.83 22.14 0.59
N GLU A 163 -9.74 21.88 -0.35
CA GLU A 163 -9.59 20.86 -1.40
C GLU A 163 -8.26 21.02 -2.12
N LYS A 164 -7.93 22.26 -2.50
CA LYS A 164 -6.68 22.61 -3.17
C LYS A 164 -5.45 22.28 -2.32
N ASN A 165 -5.45 22.62 -1.04
CA ASN A 165 -4.29 22.37 -0.19
C ASN A 165 -4.14 20.88 0.14
N ILE A 166 -5.24 20.14 0.28
CA ILE A 166 -5.21 18.67 0.42
C ILE A 166 -4.68 18.01 -0.86
N ALA A 167 -5.11 18.47 -2.04
CA ALA A 167 -4.58 18.00 -3.31
C ALA A 167 -3.08 18.28 -3.45
N ASN A 168 -2.62 19.49 -3.10
CA ASN A 168 -1.20 19.84 -3.11
C ASN A 168 -0.39 18.96 -2.14
N TYR A 169 -0.94 18.65 -0.96
CA TYR A 169 -0.32 17.72 -0.02
C TYR A 169 -0.18 16.34 -0.66
N TRP A 170 -1.24 15.81 -1.28
CA TRP A 170 -1.19 14.54 -1.98
C TRP A 170 -0.13 14.52 -3.09
N GLU A 171 -0.10 15.55 -3.93
CA GLU A 171 0.90 15.71 -5.00
C GLU A 171 2.33 15.74 -4.46
N LYS A 172 2.55 16.43 -3.35
CA LYS A 172 3.86 16.43 -2.69
C LYS A 172 4.30 15.01 -2.31
N MET A 173 3.37 14.21 -1.78
CA MET A 173 3.65 12.87 -1.24
C MET A 173 3.90 11.83 -2.33
N ILE A 174 3.14 11.86 -3.44
CA ILE A 174 3.36 10.93 -4.58
C ILE A 174 4.70 11.19 -5.30
N ASN A 175 5.23 12.40 -5.19
CA ASN A 175 6.54 12.76 -5.76
C ASN A 175 7.73 12.32 -4.88
N GLN A 176 7.48 11.74 -3.70
CA GLN A 176 8.51 11.18 -2.82
C GLN A 176 8.66 9.67 -3.05
N GLU A 177 9.81 9.11 -2.66
CA GLU A 177 10.02 7.66 -2.66
C GLU A 177 9.26 6.98 -1.49
N TYR A 178 7.95 6.80 -1.66
CA TYR A 178 7.08 6.19 -0.64
C TYR A 178 7.08 4.65 -0.66
N ASN A 179 7.62 4.02 -1.72
CA ASN A 179 7.57 2.55 -1.87
C ASN A 179 8.29 1.82 -0.74
N GLU A 180 9.40 2.36 -0.24
CA GLU A 180 10.12 1.81 0.89
C GLU A 180 9.32 1.90 2.19
N LEU A 181 8.61 3.01 2.41
CA LEU A 181 7.70 3.17 3.55
C LEU A 181 6.59 2.11 3.51
N ILE A 182 5.94 1.93 2.36
CA ILE A 182 4.88 0.93 2.19
C ILE A 182 5.42 -0.49 2.41
N SER A 183 6.60 -0.79 1.87
CA SER A 183 7.25 -2.10 2.03
C SER A 183 7.60 -2.39 3.50
N GLN A 184 8.10 -1.41 4.25
CA GLN A 184 8.38 -1.55 5.67
C GLN A 184 7.10 -1.81 6.48
N ILE A 185 6.01 -1.09 6.19
CA ILE A 185 4.72 -1.30 6.86
C ILE A 185 4.15 -2.69 6.58
N LEU A 186 4.23 -3.17 5.33
CA LEU A 186 3.80 -4.53 4.98
C LEU A 186 4.68 -5.60 5.64
N LYS A 187 5.99 -5.35 5.76
CA LYS A 187 6.89 -6.22 6.50
C LYS A 187 6.49 -6.30 7.97
N LEU A 188 6.24 -5.16 8.62
CA LEU A 188 5.76 -5.11 10.00
C LEU A 188 4.39 -5.82 10.17
N LYS A 189 3.48 -5.67 9.21
CA LYS A 189 2.21 -6.42 9.18
C LYS A 189 2.46 -7.92 9.23
N SER A 190 3.38 -8.42 8.41
CA SER A 190 3.76 -9.83 8.36
C SER A 190 4.46 -10.28 9.64
N ASP A 191 5.46 -9.53 10.10
CA ASP A 191 6.30 -9.87 11.25
C ASP A 191 5.49 -9.95 12.55
N PHE A 192 4.50 -9.06 12.71
CA PHE A 192 3.58 -9.07 13.85
C PHE A 192 2.28 -9.83 13.61
N ASN A 193 2.11 -10.46 12.43
CA ASN A 193 0.90 -11.16 12.02
C ASN A 193 -0.39 -10.34 12.25
N LEU A 194 -0.36 -9.06 11.84
CA LEU A 194 -1.45 -8.13 12.07
C LEU A 194 -2.61 -8.38 11.10
N ASN A 195 -3.82 -8.36 11.65
CA ASN A 195 -5.03 -8.21 10.87
C ASN A 195 -5.19 -6.74 10.38
N ASP A 196 -6.24 -6.49 9.60
CA ASP A 196 -6.47 -5.16 9.02
C ASP A 196 -6.72 -4.06 10.07
N TRP A 197 -7.32 -4.42 11.22
CA TRP A 197 -7.46 -3.50 12.35
C TRP A 197 -6.12 -3.17 13.00
N GLY A 198 -5.26 -4.18 13.19
CA GLY A 198 -3.91 -4.00 13.70
C GLY A 198 -3.05 -3.13 12.77
N LEU A 199 -3.23 -3.26 11.45
CA LEU A 199 -2.58 -2.38 10.48
C LEU A 199 -3.09 -0.93 10.57
N LEU A 200 -4.39 -0.74 10.79
CA LEU A 200 -4.96 0.58 11.02
C LEU A 200 -4.36 1.25 12.28
N GLU A 201 -4.25 0.52 13.39
CA GLU A 201 -3.64 1.04 14.61
C GLU A 201 -2.12 1.22 14.48
N LEU A 202 -1.43 0.36 13.70
CA LEU A 202 -0.01 0.53 13.39
C LEU A 202 0.22 1.84 12.62
N THR A 203 -0.51 2.04 11.52
CA THR A 203 -0.40 3.26 10.69
C THR A 203 -0.73 4.51 11.50
N LYS A 204 -1.74 4.46 12.36
CA LYS A 204 -2.09 5.55 13.28
C LYS A 204 -0.97 5.87 14.28
N SER A 205 -0.41 4.85 14.93
CA SER A 205 0.70 5.02 15.89
C SER A 205 1.93 5.60 15.20
N PHE A 206 2.21 5.12 13.98
CA PHE A 206 3.26 5.65 13.13
C PHE A 206 3.03 7.14 12.82
N THR A 207 1.88 7.53 12.28
CA THR A 207 1.66 8.93 11.87
C THR A 207 1.67 9.90 13.06
N GLN A 208 1.18 9.47 14.22
CA GLN A 208 1.28 10.21 15.48
C GLN A 208 2.73 10.45 15.93
N SER A 209 3.65 9.56 15.58
CA SER A 209 5.08 9.73 15.88
C SER A 209 5.82 10.61 14.88
N VAL A 210 5.27 10.80 13.67
CA VAL A 210 5.85 11.66 12.63
C VAL A 210 5.65 13.14 12.96
N SER A 211 4.45 13.51 13.39
CA SER A 211 4.05 14.91 13.61
C SER A 211 3.12 15.04 14.82
N THR A 212 3.16 16.20 15.48
CA THR A 212 2.21 16.57 16.54
C THR A 212 0.91 17.18 15.99
N ASN A 213 0.93 17.64 14.73
CA ASN A 213 -0.21 18.26 14.07
C ASN A 213 -1.23 17.20 13.63
N LYS A 214 -2.45 17.27 14.18
CA LYS A 214 -3.52 16.30 13.91
C LYS A 214 -3.87 16.19 12.42
N ASN A 215 -3.95 17.30 11.69
CA ASN A 215 -4.26 17.28 10.26
C ASN A 215 -3.16 16.56 9.47
N THR A 216 -1.90 16.79 9.83
CA THR A 216 -0.75 16.09 9.22
C THR A 216 -0.82 14.59 9.49
N GLN A 217 -1.12 14.19 10.74
CA GLN A 217 -1.30 12.78 11.10
C GLN A 217 -2.39 12.10 10.27
N ARG A 218 -3.53 12.77 10.08
CA ARG A 218 -4.69 12.24 9.34
C ARG A 218 -4.41 12.13 7.86
N LEU A 219 -3.84 13.17 7.25
CA LEU A 219 -3.48 13.17 5.84
C LEU A 219 -2.43 12.10 5.53
N LEU A 220 -1.39 11.97 6.36
CA LEU A 220 -0.38 10.93 6.19
C LEU A 220 -0.99 9.53 6.35
N GLN A 221 -1.87 9.34 7.34
CA GLN A 221 -2.51 8.04 7.58
C GLN A 221 -3.39 7.67 6.38
N TRP A 222 -4.19 8.61 5.90
CA TRP A 222 -5.02 8.44 4.71
C TRP A 222 -4.18 8.12 3.46
N PHE A 223 -3.07 8.82 3.25
CA PHE A 223 -2.14 8.54 2.15
C PHE A 223 -1.61 7.10 2.22
N VAL A 224 -1.06 6.70 3.36
CA VAL A 224 -0.49 5.36 3.56
C VAL A 224 -1.54 4.27 3.36
N LEU A 225 -2.74 4.42 3.94
CA LEU A 225 -3.81 3.43 3.79
C LEU A 225 -4.28 3.32 2.34
N THR A 226 -4.39 4.45 1.63
CA THR A 226 -4.76 4.45 0.20
C THR A 226 -3.71 3.72 -0.63
N LYS A 227 -2.41 3.95 -0.37
CA LYS A 227 -1.30 3.25 -1.05
C LYS A 227 -1.21 1.76 -0.69
N LEU A 228 -1.70 1.38 0.49
CA LEU A 228 -1.89 -0.02 0.89
C LEU A 228 -3.16 -0.66 0.29
N SER A 229 -3.82 0.01 -0.65
CA SER A 229 -5.06 -0.43 -1.33
C SER A 229 -6.29 -0.54 -0.41
N TYR A 230 -6.31 0.15 0.74
CA TYR A 230 -7.51 0.25 1.56
C TYR A 230 -8.45 1.31 0.99
N LYS A 231 -9.75 1.01 1.07
CA LYS A 231 -10.80 1.94 0.68
C LYS A 231 -11.00 2.98 1.79
N THR A 232 -10.22 4.05 1.74
CA THR A 232 -10.32 5.17 2.67
C THR A 232 -10.95 6.40 2.04
N LYS A 233 -11.64 7.19 2.86
CA LYS A 233 -12.14 8.51 2.50
C LYS A 233 -11.52 9.52 3.45
N VAL A 234 -11.30 10.72 2.96
CA VAL A 234 -10.90 11.88 3.76
C VAL A 234 -12.03 12.90 3.68
N GLY A 235 -12.34 13.52 4.81
CA GLY A 235 -13.25 14.65 4.88
C GLY A 235 -12.62 15.78 5.66
N TYR A 236 -13.17 16.98 5.53
CA TYR A 236 -12.78 18.07 6.39
C TYR A 236 -13.98 18.91 6.80
N LYS A 237 -13.85 19.61 7.92
CA LYS A 237 -14.80 20.59 8.38
C LYS A 237 -14.03 21.75 9.01
N ASP A 238 -14.33 22.96 8.56
CA ASP A 238 -13.61 24.17 8.96
C ASP A 238 -12.11 24.00 8.69
N ASN A 239 -11.29 23.86 9.75
CA ASN A 239 -9.85 23.63 9.63
C ASN A 239 -9.39 22.28 10.20
N ASP A 240 -10.32 21.33 10.38
CA ASP A 240 -10.03 19.99 10.90
C ASP A 240 -10.29 18.91 9.84
N ILE A 241 -9.34 17.97 9.71
CA ILE A 241 -9.41 16.84 8.77
C ILE A 241 -9.79 15.56 9.52
N TYR A 242 -10.65 14.75 8.91
CA TYR A 242 -11.25 13.53 9.46
C TYR A 242 -11.00 12.30 8.58
#